data_AF-A0A8J7ZUM6-F1
#
_entry.id   AF-A0A8J7ZUM6-F1
#
_cell.length_a   1.000
_cell.length_b   1.000
_cell.length_c   1.000
_cell.angle_alpha   90.00
_cell.angle_beta   90.00
_cell.angle_gamma   90.00
#
_symmetry.space_group_name_H-M   'P 1'
#
loop_
_entity.id
_entity.type
_entity.pdbx_description
1 polymer ?
#
loop_
_entity_poly.entity_id
_entity_poly.type
_entity_poly.pdbx_seq_one_letter_code
_entity_poly.pdbx_strand_id
1 'polypeptide(L)'
;MTSGRTPAPAGPPSNIERAWLRREVSSGPGDGALSRVDAVKDERFRRWDVVTPSATLIGRADGPDEDVGENLRRLHDEQHPAMEGHSARMHRLEKARITHALCNTLSLTAWERDRALGIMTDLDLTAFGSQRAIQKVALVVVQYVVDEERKRRLGLHDDEWVREQDPEALAELSERFESLTDDPRFEDLMEEHGLDVTAVNRLTRTLRDQLEEQDLDGAALGRSPFRDPSMPAVRDRPEEENGAVPQDG
;
A
#
# COMPACT_ATOMS: atom_id res chain seq x y z
N MET A 1 -36.70 74.02 -28.70
CA MET A 1 -38.15 74.24 -28.94
C MET A 1 -38.45 73.47 -30.23
N THR A 2 -39.16 72.34 -30.25
CA THR A 2 -40.57 72.16 -29.90
C THR A 2 -40.84 70.77 -29.32
N SER A 3 -41.84 70.70 -28.46
CA SER A 3 -42.39 69.50 -27.82
C SER A 3 -43.41 68.81 -28.74
N GLY A 4 -43.67 67.51 -28.54
CA GLY A 4 -44.76 66.79 -29.20
C GLY A 4 -44.94 65.37 -28.65
N ARG A 5 -45.90 65.23 -27.74
CA ARG A 5 -46.25 64.05 -26.94
C ARG A 5 -47.01 62.97 -27.75
N THR A 6 -46.79 61.71 -27.38
CA THR A 6 -47.38 60.41 -27.83
C THR A 6 -48.91 60.33 -27.74
N PRO A 7 -49.55 59.33 -28.39
CA PRO A 7 -50.13 58.27 -27.56
C PRO A 7 -49.97 56.84 -28.12
N ALA A 8 -49.96 55.89 -27.17
CA ALA A 8 -50.03 54.45 -27.38
C ALA A 8 -51.38 54.00 -28.00
N PRO A 9 -51.43 52.77 -28.53
CA PRO A 9 -52.58 51.91 -28.33
C PRO A 9 -52.23 50.79 -27.34
N ALA A 10 -52.91 50.83 -26.20
CA ALA A 10 -53.03 49.73 -25.27
C ALA A 10 -53.88 48.62 -25.92
N GLY A 11 -53.24 47.49 -26.22
CA GLY A 11 -53.92 46.20 -26.43
C GLY A 11 -53.51 45.26 -25.29
N PRO A 12 -54.41 44.40 -24.78
CA PRO A 12 -54.03 43.41 -23.78
C PRO A 12 -52.96 42.47 -24.36
N PRO A 13 -51.92 42.09 -23.60
CA PRO A 13 -50.93 41.13 -24.06
C PRO A 13 -51.62 39.79 -24.37
N SER A 14 -51.24 39.20 -25.50
CA SER A 14 -51.79 37.95 -26.00
C SER A 14 -51.50 36.80 -25.02
N ASN A 15 -52.37 35.78 -25.01
CA ASN A 15 -52.36 34.62 -24.11
C ASN A 15 -51.04 33.80 -24.11
N ILE A 16 -50.07 34.13 -24.94
CA ILE A 16 -48.81 33.38 -25.10
C ILE A 16 -47.78 33.80 -24.04
N GLU A 17 -47.83 35.03 -23.52
CA GLU A 17 -46.89 35.51 -22.49
C GLU A 17 -47.30 35.15 -21.05
N ARG A 18 -48.56 34.74 -20.81
CA ARG A 18 -49.01 34.30 -19.47
C ARG A 18 -48.65 32.84 -19.12
N ALA A 19 -48.19 32.06 -20.10
CA ALA A 19 -47.90 30.63 -19.91
C ALA A 19 -46.56 30.35 -19.20
N TRP A 20 -45.64 31.32 -19.15
CA TRP A 20 -44.28 31.11 -18.61
C TRP A 20 -44.13 31.41 -17.11
N LEU A 21 -45.16 31.95 -16.45
CA LEU A 21 -45.11 32.33 -15.03
C LEU A 21 -45.98 31.47 -14.10
N ARG A 22 -46.50 30.32 -14.56
CA ARG A 22 -47.04 29.29 -13.66
C ARG A 22 -46.65 27.89 -14.12
N ARG A 23 -45.48 27.45 -13.68
CA ARG A 23 -45.29 26.03 -13.41
C ARG A 23 -44.56 25.90 -12.08
N GLU A 24 -45.34 25.66 -11.04
CA GLU A 24 -44.85 25.28 -9.73
C GLU A 24 -44.09 23.96 -9.87
N VAL A 25 -42.77 24.02 -9.69
CA VAL A 25 -41.92 22.84 -9.61
C VAL A 25 -42.05 22.32 -8.18
N SER A 26 -42.72 21.17 -8.04
CA SER A 26 -42.81 20.42 -6.79
C SER A 26 -41.43 19.85 -6.43
N SER A 27 -41.01 20.01 -5.18
CA SER A 27 -39.74 19.51 -4.63
C SER A 27 -39.99 18.47 -3.53
N GLY A 28 -40.94 17.54 -3.77
CA GLY A 28 -41.19 16.40 -2.89
C GLY A 28 -40.21 15.24 -3.14
N PRO A 29 -39.90 14.41 -2.13
CA PRO A 29 -39.12 13.19 -2.34
C PRO A 29 -39.87 12.23 -3.27
N GLY A 30 -39.31 11.95 -4.45
CA GLY A 30 -39.89 11.05 -5.46
C GLY A 30 -40.31 11.70 -6.79
N ASP A 31 -40.29 13.03 -6.92
CA ASP A 31 -40.62 13.73 -8.17
C ASP A 31 -39.41 13.76 -9.15
N GLY A 32 -39.02 12.58 -9.62
CA GLY A 32 -38.04 12.40 -10.70
C GLY A 32 -38.72 12.28 -12.06
N ALA A 33 -39.46 13.28 -12.51
CA ALA A 33 -40.05 13.29 -13.85
C ALA A 33 -39.30 14.27 -14.74
N LEU A 34 -38.24 13.79 -15.39
CA LEU A 34 -37.55 14.53 -16.46
C LEU A 34 -38.59 15.05 -17.46
N SER A 35 -38.53 16.35 -17.76
CA SER A 35 -39.43 16.92 -18.75
C SER A 35 -39.09 16.32 -20.13
N ARG A 36 -40.11 16.10 -20.97
CA ARG A 36 -39.94 15.62 -22.36
C ARG A 36 -38.92 16.46 -23.15
N VAL A 37 -38.70 17.71 -22.76
CA VAL A 37 -37.73 18.62 -23.40
C VAL A 37 -36.29 18.31 -22.97
N ASP A 38 -36.07 17.86 -21.73
CA ASP A 38 -34.74 17.52 -21.22
C ASP A 38 -34.28 16.14 -21.74
N ALA A 39 -35.21 15.20 -21.90
CA ALA A 39 -34.96 13.94 -22.60
C ALA A 39 -34.55 14.17 -24.08
N VAL A 40 -35.20 15.11 -24.77
CA VAL A 40 -34.87 15.44 -26.17
C VAL A 40 -33.54 16.18 -26.30
N LYS A 41 -33.12 16.96 -25.28
CA LYS A 41 -31.79 17.57 -25.26
C LYS A 41 -30.71 16.51 -25.12
N ASP A 42 -30.89 15.53 -24.22
CA ASP A 42 -29.93 14.45 -24.02
C ASP A 42 -29.76 13.58 -25.29
N GLU A 43 -30.86 13.33 -26.01
CA GLU A 43 -30.83 12.64 -27.30
C GLU A 43 -30.11 13.45 -28.40
N ARG A 44 -30.14 14.78 -28.35
CA ARG A 44 -29.53 15.65 -29.38
C ARG A 44 -28.03 15.87 -29.18
N PHE A 45 -27.51 15.77 -27.96
CA PHE A 45 -26.08 15.94 -27.67
C PHE A 45 -25.24 14.67 -27.85
N ARG A 46 -25.85 13.50 -28.08
CA ARG A 46 -25.15 12.27 -28.51
C ARG A 46 -24.68 12.29 -29.98
N ARG A 47 -24.80 13.42 -30.67
CA ARG A 47 -24.44 13.58 -32.09
C ARG A 47 -23.02 14.08 -32.35
N TRP A 48 -22.16 14.07 -31.33
CA TRP A 48 -20.71 14.17 -31.54
C TRP A 48 -20.06 12.79 -31.38
N ASP A 49 -20.66 11.79 -32.03
CA ASP A 49 -19.91 10.62 -32.46
C ASP A 49 -19.05 11.07 -33.64
N VAL A 50 -17.82 11.50 -33.35
CA VAL A 50 -16.82 11.78 -34.40
C VAL A 50 -16.36 10.43 -34.93
N VAL A 51 -17.18 9.82 -35.79
CA VAL A 51 -16.80 8.65 -36.57
C VAL A 51 -15.94 9.13 -37.72
N THR A 52 -14.66 9.39 -37.44
CA THR A 52 -13.67 9.56 -38.50
C THR A 52 -13.40 8.16 -39.07
N PRO A 53 -13.56 7.89 -40.38
CA PRO A 53 -13.32 6.57 -40.99
C PRO A 53 -11.87 6.06 -40.85
N SER A 54 -10.96 6.89 -40.33
CA SER A 54 -9.55 6.59 -40.08
C SER A 54 -9.27 6.17 -38.64
N ALA A 55 -10.26 6.19 -37.74
CA ALA A 55 -10.07 5.78 -36.35
C ALA A 55 -10.16 4.26 -36.26
N THR A 56 -9.00 3.59 -36.28
CA THR A 56 -8.90 2.16 -35.99
C THR A 56 -9.43 1.92 -34.58
N LEU A 57 -10.55 1.19 -34.45
CA LEU A 57 -11.16 0.77 -33.18
C LEU A 57 -10.26 -0.25 -32.46
N ILE A 58 -9.15 0.23 -31.90
CA ILE A 58 -8.27 -0.58 -31.07
C ILE A 58 -8.54 -0.17 -29.61
N GLY A 59 -9.16 -1.07 -28.85
CA GLY A 59 -9.20 -0.96 -27.38
C GLY A 59 -10.43 -0.37 -26.71
N ARG A 60 -11.58 -0.34 -27.37
CA ARG A 60 -12.86 -0.06 -26.70
C ARG A 60 -13.47 -1.35 -26.16
N ALA A 61 -14.12 -1.30 -25.00
CA ALA A 61 -14.99 -2.38 -24.58
C ALA A 61 -16.21 -2.50 -25.52
N ASP A 62 -16.72 -3.72 -25.70
CA ASP A 62 -17.82 -4.01 -26.63
C ASP A 62 -19.17 -3.43 -26.17
N GLY A 63 -19.24 -2.95 -24.92
CA GLY A 63 -20.40 -2.26 -24.35
C GLY A 63 -20.06 -1.29 -23.21
N PRO A 64 -21.02 -0.46 -22.78
CA PRO A 64 -20.84 0.53 -21.70
C PRO A 64 -20.66 -0.08 -20.30
N ASP A 65 -21.12 -1.32 -20.10
CA ASP A 65 -20.98 -2.09 -18.86
C ASP A 65 -19.88 -3.17 -18.96
N GLU A 66 -19.20 -3.23 -20.10
CA GLU A 66 -18.20 -4.24 -20.40
C GLU A 66 -16.81 -3.65 -20.19
N ASP A 67 -15.90 -4.44 -19.65
CA ASP A 67 -14.57 -3.96 -19.30
C ASP A 67 -13.60 -4.22 -20.47
N VAL A 68 -12.58 -3.38 -20.60
CA VAL A 68 -11.61 -3.49 -21.70
C VAL A 68 -10.85 -4.81 -21.56
N GLY A 69 -10.68 -5.57 -22.64
CA GLY A 69 -10.07 -6.90 -22.61
C GLY A 69 -8.69 -6.92 -21.94
N GLU A 70 -8.42 -7.98 -21.17
CA GLU A 70 -7.20 -8.17 -20.35
C GLU A 70 -5.89 -7.97 -21.13
N ASN A 71 -5.86 -8.36 -22.40
CA ASN A 71 -4.70 -8.17 -23.27
C ASN A 71 -4.38 -6.68 -23.52
N LEU A 72 -5.40 -5.82 -23.58
CA LEU A 72 -5.23 -4.40 -23.83
C LEU A 72 -4.86 -3.64 -22.57
N ARG A 73 -5.37 -4.10 -21.41
CA ARG A 73 -4.92 -3.65 -20.10
C ARG A 73 -3.43 -3.94 -19.91
N ARG A 74 -3.01 -5.18 -20.14
CA ARG A 74 -1.60 -5.57 -20.10
C ARG A 74 -0.74 -4.75 -21.06
N LEU A 75 -1.21 -4.51 -22.29
CA LEU A 75 -0.50 -3.68 -23.27
C LEU A 75 -0.37 -2.22 -22.80
N HIS A 76 -1.40 -1.67 -22.16
CA HIS A 76 -1.38 -0.31 -21.62
C HIS A 76 -0.46 -0.18 -20.39
N ASP A 77 -0.49 -1.19 -19.51
CA ASP A 77 0.36 -1.28 -18.33
C ASP A 77 1.85 -1.45 -18.71
N GLU A 78 2.14 -2.16 -19.81
CA GLU A 78 3.50 -2.38 -20.32
C GLU A 78 4.06 -1.21 -21.16
N GLN A 79 3.22 -0.30 -21.69
CA GLN A 79 3.66 0.75 -22.63
C GLN A 79 3.99 2.12 -22.01
N HIS A 80 3.61 2.39 -20.76
CA HIS A 80 3.97 3.67 -20.14
C HIS A 80 5.36 3.61 -19.50
N PRO A 81 6.32 4.47 -19.88
CA PRO A 81 7.66 4.51 -19.25
C PRO A 81 7.63 4.74 -17.73
N ALA A 82 6.57 5.36 -17.21
CA ALA A 82 6.36 5.56 -15.76
C ALA A 82 5.96 4.27 -15.02
N MET A 83 5.50 3.25 -15.76
CA MET A 83 5.04 1.95 -15.25
C MET A 83 6.14 0.89 -15.24
N GLU A 84 7.34 1.20 -15.76
CA GLU A 84 8.50 0.33 -15.61
C GLU A 84 8.75 0.05 -14.11
N GLY A 85 8.91 -1.23 -13.77
CA GLY A 85 9.06 -1.68 -12.38
C GLY A 85 7.84 -1.41 -11.47
N HIS A 86 6.67 -1.04 -12.01
CA HIS A 86 5.48 -0.79 -11.19
C HIS A 86 5.03 -2.03 -10.43
N SER A 87 4.94 -3.19 -11.08
CA SER A 87 4.55 -4.45 -10.44
C SER A 87 5.50 -4.84 -9.30
N ALA A 88 6.81 -4.65 -9.50
CA ALA A 88 7.81 -4.89 -8.46
C ALA A 88 7.65 -3.92 -7.28
N ARG A 89 7.42 -2.63 -7.54
CA ARG A 89 7.15 -1.61 -6.50
C ARG A 89 5.86 -1.92 -5.72
N MET A 90 4.78 -2.28 -6.43
CA MET A 90 3.51 -2.65 -5.81
C MET A 90 3.64 -3.91 -4.97
N HIS A 91 4.35 -4.93 -5.47
CA HIS A 91 4.61 -6.15 -4.72
C HIS A 91 5.44 -5.88 -3.45
N ARG A 92 6.52 -5.10 -3.57
CA ARG A 92 7.34 -4.64 -2.42
C ARG A 92 6.49 -3.91 -1.38
N LEU A 93 5.58 -3.05 -1.83
CA LEU A 93 4.69 -2.30 -0.96
C LEU A 93 3.58 -3.17 -0.33
N GLU A 94 3.08 -4.18 -1.05
CA GLU A 94 2.13 -5.15 -0.52
C GLU A 94 2.76 -5.99 0.60
N LYS A 95 4.00 -6.46 0.38
CA LYS A 95 4.80 -7.12 1.43
C LYS A 95 4.90 -6.24 2.68
N ALA A 96 5.31 -4.98 2.53
CA ALA A 96 5.44 -4.06 3.65
C ALA A 96 4.10 -3.81 4.37
N ARG A 97 2.99 -3.64 3.64
CA ARG A 97 1.66 -3.41 4.24
C ARG A 97 1.16 -4.61 5.02
N ILE A 98 1.23 -5.81 4.43
CA ILE A 98 0.77 -7.05 5.07
C ILE A 98 1.60 -7.31 6.34
N THR A 99 2.92 -7.22 6.25
CA THR A 99 3.80 -7.40 7.42
C THR A 99 3.50 -6.37 8.50
N HIS A 100 3.35 -5.10 8.15
CA HIS A 100 3.02 -4.07 9.14
C HIS A 100 1.68 -4.36 9.84
N ALA A 101 0.65 -4.80 9.10
CA ALA A 101 -0.63 -5.19 9.69
C ALA A 101 -0.45 -6.33 10.70
N LEU A 102 0.28 -7.40 10.34
CA LEU A 102 0.57 -8.51 11.23
C LEU A 102 1.34 -8.08 12.49
N CYS A 103 2.38 -7.25 12.33
CA CYS A 103 3.15 -6.73 13.47
C CYS A 103 2.29 -5.90 14.43
N ASN A 104 1.33 -5.13 13.91
CA ASN A 104 0.41 -4.35 14.74
C ASN A 104 -0.58 -5.24 15.49
N THR A 105 -1.10 -6.30 14.86
CA THR A 105 -1.98 -7.29 15.52
C THR A 105 -1.27 -7.98 16.69
N LEU A 106 0.02 -8.28 16.54
CA LEU A 106 0.83 -8.94 17.56
C LEU A 106 1.41 -7.96 18.61
N SER A 107 1.20 -6.66 18.45
CA SER A 107 1.74 -5.61 19.34
C SER A 107 3.28 -5.66 19.49
N LEU A 108 3.99 -5.93 18.38
CA LEU A 108 5.45 -6.05 18.41
C LEU A 108 6.13 -4.72 18.77
N THR A 109 7.34 -4.81 19.30
CA THR A 109 8.16 -3.62 19.54
C THR A 109 8.51 -2.92 18.23
N ALA A 110 8.84 -1.63 18.30
CA ALA A 110 9.21 -0.86 17.11
C ALA A 110 10.42 -1.47 16.37
N TRP A 111 11.39 -2.02 17.12
CA TRP A 111 12.57 -2.68 16.59
C TRP A 111 12.24 -4.01 15.88
N GLU A 112 11.49 -4.90 16.52
CA GLU A 112 11.07 -6.17 15.91
C GLU A 112 10.27 -5.94 14.63
N ARG A 113 9.38 -4.95 14.64
CA ARG A 113 8.62 -4.54 13.44
C ARG A 113 9.53 -4.03 12.33
N ASP A 114 10.52 -3.20 12.64
CA ASP A 114 11.43 -2.63 11.64
C ASP A 114 12.31 -3.71 10.98
N ARG A 115 12.80 -4.66 11.77
CA ARG A 115 13.53 -5.86 11.31
C ARG A 115 12.67 -6.74 10.41
N ALA A 116 11.45 -7.08 10.87
CA ALA A 116 10.53 -7.90 10.09
C ALA A 116 10.16 -7.24 8.75
N LEU A 117 9.93 -5.91 8.75
CA LEU A 117 9.67 -5.14 7.54
C LEU A 117 10.90 -5.10 6.62
N GLY A 118 12.10 -4.88 7.16
CA GLY A 118 13.34 -4.87 6.38
C GLY A 118 13.54 -6.18 5.63
N ILE A 119 13.52 -7.30 6.37
CA ILE A 119 13.64 -8.65 5.79
C ILE A 119 12.56 -8.88 4.75
N MET A 120 11.28 -8.73 5.11
CA MET A 120 10.19 -9.12 4.21
C MET A 120 10.21 -8.31 2.91
N THR A 121 10.56 -7.02 2.98
CA THR A 121 10.53 -6.11 1.83
C THR A 121 11.52 -6.54 0.74
N ASP A 122 12.71 -7.00 1.13
CA ASP A 122 13.79 -7.38 0.20
C ASP A 122 13.87 -8.90 -0.06
N LEU A 123 13.30 -9.74 0.80
CA LEU A 123 13.28 -11.20 0.66
C LEU A 123 12.65 -11.67 -0.65
N ASP A 124 13.37 -12.49 -1.43
CA ASP A 124 12.78 -13.20 -2.56
C ASP A 124 11.81 -14.31 -2.13
N LEU A 125 10.55 -14.19 -2.55
CA LEU A 125 9.51 -15.18 -2.23
C LEU A 125 9.52 -16.39 -3.16
N THR A 126 10.27 -16.37 -4.26
CA THR A 126 10.29 -17.47 -5.24
C THR A 126 10.82 -18.77 -4.64
N ALA A 127 11.79 -18.69 -3.73
CA ALA A 127 12.38 -19.83 -3.01
C ALA A 127 11.36 -20.63 -2.18
N PHE A 128 10.25 -20.00 -1.77
CA PHE A 128 9.20 -20.64 -0.97
C PHE A 128 8.19 -21.45 -1.81
N GLY A 129 8.34 -21.44 -3.15
CA GLY A 129 7.58 -22.28 -4.07
C GLY A 129 6.07 -22.12 -3.92
N SER A 130 5.36 -23.22 -3.65
CA SER A 130 3.90 -23.22 -3.51
C SER A 130 3.39 -22.50 -2.26
N GLN A 131 4.25 -22.24 -1.27
CA GLN A 131 3.89 -21.57 -0.01
C GLN A 131 4.34 -20.10 0.02
N ARG A 132 4.65 -19.50 -1.14
CA ARG A 132 5.11 -18.11 -1.30
C ARG A 132 4.07 -17.02 -1.02
N ALA A 133 2.94 -17.37 -0.41
CA ALA A 133 1.93 -16.38 -0.04
C ALA A 133 2.53 -15.38 0.96
N ILE A 134 2.37 -14.08 0.70
CA ILE A 134 3.01 -13.02 1.47
C ILE A 134 2.68 -13.15 2.95
N GLN A 135 1.41 -13.44 3.29
CA GLN A 135 0.93 -13.61 4.64
C GLN A 135 1.68 -14.72 5.38
N LYS A 136 1.84 -15.88 4.71
CA LYS A 136 2.48 -17.05 5.30
C LYS A 136 3.95 -16.81 5.60
N VAL A 137 4.68 -16.29 4.61
CA VAL A 137 6.11 -16.00 4.76
C VAL A 137 6.31 -14.88 5.78
N ALA A 138 5.45 -13.85 5.78
CA ALA A 138 5.52 -12.76 6.75
C ALA A 138 5.36 -13.24 8.20
N LEU A 139 4.44 -14.17 8.48
CA LEU A 139 4.28 -14.76 9.82
C LEU A 139 5.54 -15.48 10.29
N VAL A 140 6.16 -16.26 9.39
CA VAL A 140 7.40 -16.99 9.68
C VAL A 140 8.57 -16.03 9.88
N VAL A 141 8.67 -14.97 9.09
CA VAL A 141 9.66 -13.90 9.27
C VAL A 141 9.46 -13.22 10.62
N VAL A 142 8.22 -12.89 10.99
CA VAL A 142 7.89 -12.27 12.27
C VAL A 142 8.28 -13.16 13.45
N GLN A 143 7.93 -14.46 13.40
CA GLN A 143 8.36 -15.43 14.40
C GLN A 143 9.89 -15.47 14.51
N TYR A 144 10.58 -15.66 13.39
CA TYR A 144 12.03 -15.72 13.36
C TYR A 144 12.66 -14.47 13.99
N VAL A 145 12.21 -13.26 13.61
CA VAL A 145 12.74 -12.00 14.16
C VAL A 145 12.52 -11.93 15.66
N VAL A 146 11.30 -12.17 16.13
CA VAL A 146 10.96 -12.06 17.56
C VAL A 146 11.76 -13.08 18.38
N ASP A 147 11.82 -14.33 17.94
CA ASP A 147 12.55 -15.38 18.65
C ASP A 147 14.04 -15.07 18.70
N GLU A 148 14.65 -14.62 17.59
CA GLU A 148 16.06 -14.22 17.58
C GLU A 148 16.33 -12.99 18.46
N GLU A 149 15.45 -11.99 18.48
CA GLU A 149 15.59 -10.84 19.39
C GLU A 149 15.42 -11.21 20.87
N ARG A 150 14.54 -12.17 21.17
CA ARG A 150 14.38 -12.71 22.53
C ARG A 150 15.60 -13.51 22.96
N LYS A 151 16.16 -14.34 22.08
CA LYS A 151 17.44 -15.03 22.31
C LYS A 151 18.59 -14.05 22.53
N ARG A 152 18.67 -12.99 21.74
CA ARG A 152 19.69 -11.92 21.89
C ARG A 152 19.63 -11.28 23.27
N ARG A 153 18.43 -10.94 23.74
CA ARG A 153 18.21 -10.39 25.09
C ARG A 153 18.65 -11.34 26.22
N LEU A 154 18.57 -12.64 26.00
CA LEU A 154 18.98 -13.66 26.96
C LEU A 154 20.43 -14.13 26.80
N GLY A 155 21.16 -13.64 25.78
CA GLY A 155 22.51 -14.14 25.45
C GLY A 155 22.53 -15.48 24.70
N LEU A 156 21.38 -16.13 24.48
CA LEU A 156 21.23 -17.45 23.86
C LEU A 156 21.53 -17.49 22.34
N HIS A 157 21.97 -16.37 21.76
CA HIS A 157 22.35 -16.27 20.35
C HIS A 157 23.85 -16.54 20.12
N ASP A 158 24.66 -16.48 21.18
CA ASP A 158 26.11 -16.68 21.13
C ASP A 158 26.44 -18.10 21.57
N ASP A 159 26.73 -18.98 20.59
CA ASP A 159 27.05 -20.38 20.87
C ASP A 159 28.36 -20.55 21.67
N GLU A 160 29.31 -19.61 21.58
CA GLU A 160 30.55 -19.66 22.37
C GLU A 160 30.23 -19.39 23.83
N TRP A 161 29.49 -18.30 24.10
CA TRP A 161 29.01 -17.98 25.44
C TRP A 161 28.16 -19.09 26.05
N VAL A 162 27.23 -19.67 25.28
CA VAL A 162 26.35 -20.76 25.73
C VAL A 162 27.16 -22.01 26.12
N ARG A 163 28.22 -22.37 25.37
CA ARG A 163 29.07 -23.52 25.70
C ARG A 163 29.85 -23.36 26.99
N GLU A 164 30.11 -22.12 27.41
CA GLU A 164 30.83 -21.79 28.64
C GLU A 164 29.91 -21.71 29.88
N GLN A 165 28.58 -21.67 29.70
CA GLN A 165 27.64 -21.56 30.81
C GLN A 165 27.40 -22.89 31.53
N ASP A 166 27.07 -22.78 32.81
CA ASP A 166 26.63 -23.93 33.60
C ASP A 166 25.27 -24.46 33.10
N PRO A 167 25.07 -25.80 33.02
CA PRO A 167 23.80 -26.38 32.59
C PRO A 167 22.57 -25.92 33.40
N GLU A 168 22.73 -25.66 34.71
CA GLU A 168 21.63 -25.19 35.57
C GLU A 168 21.25 -23.74 35.23
N ALA A 169 22.24 -22.88 34.98
CA ALA A 169 22.01 -21.50 34.53
C ALA A 169 21.36 -21.45 33.13
N LEU A 170 21.73 -22.37 32.23
CA LEU A 170 21.10 -22.51 30.91
C LEU A 170 19.64 -22.96 31.03
N ALA A 171 19.33 -23.88 31.94
CA ALA A 171 17.96 -24.31 32.19
C ALA A 171 17.08 -23.12 32.63
N GLU A 172 17.55 -22.32 33.60
CA GLU A 172 16.83 -21.11 34.05
C GLU A 172 16.64 -20.06 32.95
N LEU A 173 17.59 -19.93 32.02
CA LEU A 173 17.45 -19.05 30.85
C LEU A 173 16.43 -19.60 29.86
N SER A 174 16.43 -20.91 29.65
CA SER A 174 15.47 -21.57 28.75
C SER A 174 14.03 -21.47 29.26
N GLU A 175 13.82 -21.55 30.58
CA GLU A 175 12.50 -21.37 31.20
C GLU A 175 11.95 -19.94 31.04
N ARG A 176 12.84 -18.94 30.91
CA ARG A 176 12.49 -17.55 30.65
C ARG A 176 12.31 -17.24 29.17
N PHE A 177 12.72 -18.14 28.27
CA PHE A 177 12.53 -17.96 26.84
C PHE A 177 11.08 -18.27 26.49
N GLU A 178 10.32 -17.22 26.22
CA GLU A 178 8.99 -17.33 25.65
C GLU A 178 9.12 -17.25 24.12
N SER A 179 8.67 -18.27 23.39
CA SER A 179 8.62 -18.23 21.93
C SER A 179 7.45 -17.36 21.47
N LEU A 180 7.52 -16.77 20.27
CA LEU A 180 6.33 -16.12 19.72
C LEU A 180 5.20 -17.13 19.45
N THR A 181 5.55 -18.40 19.22
CA THR A 181 4.56 -19.49 19.04
C THR A 181 3.70 -19.74 20.26
N ASP A 182 4.12 -19.27 21.43
CA ASP A 182 3.36 -19.43 22.68
C ASP A 182 2.33 -18.29 22.88
N ASP A 183 2.33 -17.25 22.02
CA ASP A 183 1.31 -16.19 22.03
C ASP A 183 0.03 -16.68 21.32
N PRO A 184 -1.13 -16.73 22.01
CA PRO A 184 -2.39 -17.17 21.41
C PRO A 184 -2.79 -16.39 20.16
N ARG A 185 -2.44 -15.09 20.08
CA ARG A 185 -2.75 -14.26 18.90
C ARG A 185 -1.94 -14.69 17.68
N PHE A 186 -0.75 -15.22 17.90
CA PHE A 186 0.08 -15.76 16.82
C PHE A 186 -0.47 -17.11 16.35
N GLU A 187 -0.92 -17.96 17.29
CA GLU A 187 -1.60 -19.22 16.97
C GLU A 187 -2.86 -18.99 16.12
N ASP A 188 -3.72 -18.03 16.52
CA ASP A 188 -4.93 -17.67 15.76
C ASP A 188 -4.59 -17.23 14.32
N LEU A 189 -3.53 -16.43 14.13
CA LEU A 189 -3.08 -15.99 12.81
C LEU A 189 -2.51 -17.14 11.96
N MET A 190 -1.82 -18.10 12.59
CA MET A 190 -1.35 -19.29 11.89
C MET A 190 -2.53 -20.13 11.39
N GLU A 191 -3.55 -20.33 12.22
CA GLU A 191 -4.75 -21.06 11.86
C GLU A 191 -5.51 -20.37 10.71
N GLU A 192 -5.73 -19.04 10.81
CA GLU A 192 -6.40 -18.24 9.79
C GLU A 192 -5.75 -18.40 8.41
N HIS A 193 -4.42 -18.47 8.37
CA HIS A 193 -3.66 -18.60 7.12
C HIS A 193 -3.31 -20.05 6.76
N GLY A 194 -3.82 -21.04 7.50
CA GLY A 194 -3.59 -22.47 7.22
C GLY A 194 -2.12 -22.86 7.30
N LEU A 195 -1.44 -22.40 8.34
CA LEU A 195 -0.07 -22.78 8.69
C LEU A 195 -0.09 -23.76 9.86
N ASP A 196 0.33 -24.99 9.59
CA ASP A 196 0.65 -25.95 10.64
C ASP A 196 2.12 -25.86 11.06
N VAL A 197 2.46 -26.49 12.18
CA VAL A 197 3.83 -26.51 12.73
C VAL A 197 4.84 -27.12 11.73
N THR A 198 4.42 -28.05 10.87
CA THR A 198 5.31 -28.67 9.87
C THR A 198 5.63 -27.69 8.75
N ALA A 199 4.62 -26.97 8.26
CA ALA A 199 4.74 -25.92 7.27
C ALA A 199 5.62 -24.79 7.80
N VAL A 200 5.40 -24.35 9.05
CA VAL A 200 6.24 -23.35 9.71
C VAL A 200 7.69 -23.82 9.77
N ASN A 201 7.96 -25.02 10.28
CA ASN A 201 9.33 -25.55 10.36
C ASN A 201 10.02 -25.63 8.99
N ARG A 202 9.28 -26.01 7.94
CA ARG A 202 9.80 -26.04 6.57
C ARG A 202 10.10 -24.63 6.06
N LEU A 203 9.19 -23.69 6.24
CA LEU A 203 9.34 -22.30 5.83
C LEU A 203 10.48 -21.62 6.58
N THR A 204 10.65 -21.89 7.88
CA THR A 204 11.74 -21.35 8.70
C THR A 204 13.10 -21.83 8.22
N ARG A 205 13.23 -23.09 7.78
CA ARG A 205 14.48 -23.59 7.18
C ARG A 205 14.80 -22.85 5.88
N THR A 206 13.83 -22.77 4.96
CA THR A 206 14.00 -22.01 3.72
C THR A 206 14.29 -20.54 3.98
N LEU A 207 13.65 -19.93 4.98
CA LEU A 207 13.92 -18.56 5.38
C LEU A 207 15.37 -18.40 5.82
N ARG A 208 15.90 -19.27 6.68
CA ARG A 208 17.30 -19.21 7.13
C ARG A 208 18.27 -19.30 5.94
N ASP A 209 18.04 -20.23 5.03
CA ASP A 209 18.85 -20.37 3.81
C ASP A 209 18.83 -19.08 2.98
N GLN A 210 17.65 -18.45 2.82
CA GLN A 210 17.50 -17.20 2.07
C GLN A 210 18.07 -15.97 2.77
N LEU A 211 18.03 -15.92 4.10
CA LEU A 211 18.64 -14.82 4.86
C LEU A 211 20.15 -14.83 4.68
N GLU A 212 20.78 -16.01 4.73
CA GLU A 212 22.22 -16.17 4.51
C GLU A 212 22.59 -15.89 3.05
N GLU A 213 21.85 -16.45 2.09
CA GLU A 213 22.14 -16.27 0.66
C GLU A 213 22.00 -14.82 0.19
N GLN A 214 21.05 -14.07 0.77
CA GLN A 214 20.75 -12.69 0.40
C GLN A 214 21.40 -11.64 1.33
N ASP A 215 22.19 -12.06 2.33
CA ASP A 215 22.79 -11.18 3.35
C ASP A 215 21.75 -10.27 4.05
N LEU A 216 20.62 -10.86 4.45
CA LEU A 216 19.47 -10.15 5.01
C LEU A 216 19.38 -10.22 6.54
N ASP A 217 20.31 -10.89 7.23
CA ASP A 217 20.29 -11.05 8.68
C ASP A 217 20.26 -9.70 9.44
N GLY A 218 20.91 -8.68 8.85
CA GLY A 218 20.96 -7.31 9.37
C GLY A 218 19.90 -6.36 8.80
N ALA A 219 18.96 -6.83 7.99
CA ALA A 219 18.00 -5.97 7.29
C ALA A 219 17.00 -5.31 8.25
N ALA A 220 16.81 -4.00 8.10
CA ALA A 220 15.90 -3.18 8.90
C ALA A 220 15.39 -2.00 8.04
N LEU A 221 14.07 -1.74 8.05
CA LEU A 221 13.42 -0.74 7.18
C LEU A 221 13.86 0.72 7.49
N GLY A 222 14.33 1.00 8.71
CA GLY A 222 14.55 2.33 9.27
C GLY A 222 15.99 2.84 9.38
N ARG A 223 17.00 2.05 8.94
CA ARG A 223 18.47 2.33 8.83
C ARG A 223 19.33 1.48 9.76
N SER A 224 20.42 0.97 9.16
CA SER A 224 21.70 0.47 9.71
C SER A 224 21.61 -0.41 10.97
N PRO A 225 22.11 -1.66 10.92
CA PRO A 225 22.11 -2.58 12.06
C PRO A 225 22.83 -2.06 13.32
N PHE A 226 23.52 -0.92 13.24
CA PHE A 226 24.24 -0.29 14.36
C PHE A 226 23.55 0.96 14.94
N ARG A 227 22.31 1.29 14.56
CA ARG A 227 21.64 2.52 15.02
C ARG A 227 20.35 2.24 15.79
N ASP A 228 20.31 2.71 17.04
CA ASP A 228 19.10 2.71 17.87
C ASP A 228 18.05 3.71 17.32
N PRO A 229 16.81 3.26 17.03
CA PRO A 229 15.72 4.12 16.55
C PRO A 229 15.26 5.21 17.54
N SER A 230 15.55 5.05 18.82
CA SER A 230 15.23 6.04 19.85
C SER A 230 16.21 7.22 19.86
N MET A 231 17.33 7.12 19.15
CA MET A 231 18.33 8.19 19.08
C MET A 231 17.99 9.20 17.98
N PRO A 232 17.95 10.50 18.29
CA PRO A 232 17.67 11.54 17.30
C PRO A 232 18.69 11.48 16.17
N ALA A 233 18.22 11.74 14.95
CA ALA A 233 19.09 11.72 13.79
C ALA A 233 20.18 12.80 13.94
N VAL A 234 21.42 12.40 14.20
CA VAL A 234 22.58 13.29 14.11
C VAL A 234 22.56 13.84 12.69
N ARG A 235 22.21 15.13 12.56
CA ARG A 235 22.35 15.88 11.33
C ARG A 235 23.85 15.90 11.03
N ASP A 236 24.25 15.43 9.85
CA ASP A 236 25.61 15.67 9.38
C ASP A 236 25.86 17.17 9.47
N ARG A 237 26.78 17.54 10.37
CA ARG A 237 27.26 18.91 10.46
C ARG A 237 27.97 19.16 9.13
N PRO A 238 27.55 20.15 8.32
CA PRO A 238 28.38 20.53 7.18
C PRO A 238 29.75 20.87 7.74
N GLU A 239 30.79 20.25 7.17
CA GLU A 239 32.18 20.44 7.56
C GLU A 239 32.44 21.94 7.71
N GLU A 240 32.68 22.38 8.95
CA GLU A 240 33.10 23.74 9.24
C GLU A 240 34.47 23.91 8.58
N GLU A 241 34.46 24.58 7.42
CA GLU A 241 35.60 25.18 6.76
C GLU A 241 36.33 26.11 7.76
N ASN A 242 37.26 25.55 8.52
CA ASN A 242 38.30 26.26 9.28
C ASN A 242 39.62 25.73 8.69
N GLY A 243 40.36 26.44 7.83
CA GLY A 243 40.80 27.82 7.98
C GLY A 243 42.26 27.82 8.46
N ALA A 244 43.23 27.95 7.55
CA ALA A 244 44.63 28.20 7.90
C ALA A 244 45.26 29.26 6.97
N VAL A 245 45.02 30.52 7.33
CA VAL A 245 45.91 31.70 7.44
C VAL A 245 47.04 31.91 6.40
N PRO A 246 47.21 33.15 5.86
CA PRO A 246 48.31 33.52 4.97
C PRO A 246 49.64 33.68 5.73
N GLN A 247 50.76 33.34 5.09
CA GLN A 247 52.10 33.82 5.49
C GLN A 247 52.79 34.47 4.30
N ASP A 248 53.28 35.68 4.56
CA ASP A 248 54.02 36.56 3.65
C ASP A 248 55.28 35.92 3.04
N GLY A 249 55.60 36.39 1.83
CA GLY A 249 56.88 36.27 1.13
C GLY A 249 56.95 37.30 0.01
#